data_AF-A0A0E1VS70-F1
#
_entry.id   AF-A0A0E1VS70-F1
#
_cell.length_a   1.000
_cell.length_b   1.000
_cell.length_c   1.000
_cell.angle_alpha   90.00
_cell.angle_beta   90.00
_cell.angle_gamma   90.00
#
_symmetry.space_group_name_H-M   'P 1'
#
loop_
_entity.id
_entity.type
_entity.pdbx_description
1 polymer ?
#
loop_
_entity_poly.entity_id
_entity_poly.type
_entity_poly.pdbx_seq_one_letter_code
_entity_poly.pdbx_strand_id
1 'polypeptide(L)' 'MHQDTLFDSLLAAARRRSITEGEVMHMLDDEIARLADGARIHDYLRVIAIRRVRERIVSHARAADEAHARRPGAR' A
#
# COMPACT_ATOMS: atom_id res chain seq x y z
N MET A 1 5.16 6.26 5.38
CA MET A 1 6.35 6.87 4.75
C MET A 1 7.19 5.76 4.11
N HIS A 2 6.74 5.24 2.96
CA HIS A 2 7.38 4.11 2.24
C HIS A 2 7.36 4.31 0.70
N GLN A 3 6.85 5.47 0.25
CA GLN A 3 6.81 5.82 -1.17
C GLN A 3 8.19 6.32 -1.61
N ASP A 4 8.84 7.14 -0.78
CA ASP A 4 10.18 7.67 -1.04
C ASP A 4 11.19 6.54 -1.30
N THR A 5 11.14 5.45 -0.52
CA THR A 5 12.07 4.31 -0.70
C THR A 5 11.89 3.52 -1.99
N LEU A 6 10.66 3.42 -2.50
CA LEU A 6 10.40 2.67 -3.75
C LEU A 6 10.81 3.49 -4.98
N PHE A 7 10.51 4.79 -4.95
CA PHE A 7 10.91 5.70 -6.01
C PHE A 7 12.44 5.86 -6.06
N ASP A 8 13.10 5.97 -4.89
CA ASP A 8 14.56 5.99 -4.80
C ASP A 8 15.21 4.71 -5.36
N SER A 9 14.63 3.55 -5.05
CA SER A 9 15.09 2.27 -5.61
C SER A 9 14.90 2.20 -7.13
N LEU A 10 13.81 2.78 -7.64
CA LEU A 10 13.55 2.85 -9.08
C LEU A 10 14.55 3.79 -9.77
N LEU A 11 14.82 4.97 -9.19
CA LEU A 11 15.82 5.91 -9.68
C LEU A 11 17.22 5.32 -9.67
N ALA A 12 17.59 4.58 -8.62
CA ALA A 12 18.87 3.88 -8.56
C ALA A 12 19.00 2.83 -9.68
N ALA A 13 17.91 2.15 -10.06
CA ALA A 13 17.88 1.23 -11.18
C ALA A 13 17.93 1.94 -12.55
N ALA A 14 17.24 3.07 -12.67
CA ALA A 14 17.19 3.91 -13.88
C ALA A 14 18.56 4.52 -14.22
N ARG A 15 19.28 5.02 -13.21
CA ARG A 15 20.64 5.57 -13.35
C ARG A 15 21.63 4.57 -13.95
N ARG A 16 21.50 3.27 -13.61
CA ARG A 16 22.33 2.20 -14.22
C ARG A 16 22.11 2.02 -15.71
N ARG A 17 21.00 2.55 -16.25
CA ARG A 17 20.63 2.50 -17.67
C ARG A 17 20.66 3.87 -18.34
N SER A 18 21.28 4.86 -17.70
CA SER A 18 21.33 6.25 -18.18
C SER A 18 19.96 6.90 -18.38
N ILE A 19 18.94 6.40 -17.68
CA ILE A 19 17.60 6.99 -17.68
C ILE A 19 17.56 8.09 -16.62
N THR A 20 17.17 9.29 -17.03
CA THR A 20 17.02 10.46 -16.17
C THR A 20 15.77 10.37 -15.30
N GLU A 21 15.73 11.14 -14.22
CA GLU A 21 14.56 11.22 -13.34
C GLU A 21 13.30 11.69 -14.09
N GLY A 22 13.45 12.68 -14.98
CA GLY A 22 12.34 13.15 -15.82
C GLY A 22 11.78 12.07 -16.74
N GLU A 23 12.64 11.23 -17.33
CA GLU A 23 12.21 10.09 -18.14
C GLU A 23 11.52 9.01 -17.29
N VAL A 24 12.00 8.75 -16.07
CA VAL A 24 11.33 7.83 -15.13
C VAL A 24 9.93 8.33 -14.79
N MET A 25 9.78 9.64 -14.51
CA MET A 25 8.48 10.24 -14.23
C MET A 25 7.53 10.11 -15.42
N HIS A 26 8.02 10.38 -16.63
CA HIS A 26 7.19 10.25 -17.83
C HIS A 26 6.76 8.80 -18.08
N MET A 27 7.67 7.83 -17.89
CA MET A 27 7.35 6.41 -17.98
C MET A 27 6.31 5.97 -16.93
N LEU A 28 6.36 6.54 -15.73
CA LEU A 28 5.36 6.28 -14.69
C LEU A 28 4.00 6.86 -15.06
N ASP A 29 3.95 8.09 -15.58
CA ASP A 29 2.71 8.73 -16.01
C ASP A 29 2.04 7.93 -17.14
N ASP A 30 2.84 7.48 -18.12
CA ASP A 30 2.37 6.62 -19.20
C ASP A 30 1.81 5.28 -18.68
N GLU A 31 2.49 4.68 -17.70
CA GLU A 31 2.04 3.42 -17.10
C GLU A 31 0.75 3.62 -16.28
N ILE A 32 0.64 4.72 -15.54
CA ILE A 32 -0.59 5.08 -14.81
C ILE A 32 -1.74 5.28 -15.81
N ALA A 33 -1.51 5.99 -16.91
CA ALA A 33 -2.53 6.19 -17.94
C ALA A 33 -2.99 4.87 -18.55
N ARG A 34 -2.07 3.96 -18.87
CA ARG A 34 -2.38 2.60 -19.36
C ARG A 34 -3.19 1.79 -18.35
N LEU A 35 -2.81 1.84 -17.08
CA LEU A 35 -3.52 1.10 -16.01
C LEU A 35 -4.86 1.73 -15.63
N ALA A 36 -5.04 3.02 -15.88
CA ALA A 36 -6.30 3.72 -15.71
C ALA A 36 -7.26 3.49 -16.87
N ASP A 37 -6.75 3.21 -18.07
CA ASP A 37 -7.57 2.93 -19.24
C ASP A 37 -8.42 1.67 -19.03
N GLY A 38 -9.74 1.83 -19.13
CA GLY A 38 -10.73 0.79 -18.82
C GLY A 38 -10.88 0.44 -17.33
N ALA A 39 -9.99 0.90 -16.44
CA ALA A 39 -10.05 0.61 -15.02
C ALA A 39 -10.95 1.60 -14.28
N ARG A 40 -11.93 1.10 -13.52
CA ARG A 40 -12.73 1.95 -12.64
C ARG A 40 -11.93 2.19 -11.37
N ILE A 41 -11.71 3.46 -11.00
CA ILE A 41 -11.09 3.86 -9.72
C ILE A 41 -11.65 3.08 -8.50
N HIS A 42 -12.94 2.72 -8.58
CA HIS A 42 -13.64 1.92 -7.58
C HIS A 42 -13.02 0.53 -7.34
N ASP A 43 -12.46 -0.11 -8.36
CA ASP A 43 -11.86 -1.45 -8.24
C ASP A 43 -10.53 -1.40 -7.47
N TYR A 44 -9.72 -0.35 -7.69
CA TYR A 44 -8.51 -0.10 -6.89
C TYR A 44 -8.86 0.26 -5.44
N LEU A 45 -9.88 1.11 -5.25
CA LEU A 45 -10.37 1.46 -3.91
C LEU A 45 -10.89 0.23 -3.15
N ARG A 46 -11.53 -0.72 -3.85
CA ARG A 46 -12.01 -1.97 -3.25
C ARG A 46 -10.87 -2.79 -2.65
N VAL A 47 -9.76 -2.95 -3.36
CA VAL A 47 -8.58 -3.69 -2.84
C VAL A 47 -8.01 -3.01 -1.60
N ILE A 48 -7.87 -1.68 -1.63
CA ILE A 48 -7.39 -0.90 -0.47
C ILE A 48 -8.36 -1.02 0.71
N ALA A 49 -9.67 -0.94 0.45
CA ALA A 49 -10.70 -1.08 1.47
C ALA A 49 -10.67 -2.47 2.12
N ILE A 50 -10.58 -3.55 1.33
CA ILE A 50 -10.47 -4.92 1.85
C ILE A 50 -9.26 -5.06 2.76
N ARG A 51 -8.08 -4.55 2.34
CA ARG A 51 -6.87 -4.59 3.15
C ARG A 51 -7.07 -3.88 4.49
N ARG A 52 -7.60 -2.65 4.47
CA ARG A 52 -7.86 -1.86 5.69
C ARG A 52 -8.88 -2.52 6.60
N VAL A 53 -9.94 -3.11 6.05
CA VAL A 53 -10.95 -3.83 6.82
C VAL A 53 -10.34 -5.07 7.48
N ARG A 54 -9.51 -5.84 6.77
CA ARG A 54 -8.78 -6.98 7.33
C ARG A 54 -7.87 -6.56 8.48
N GLU A 55 -7.10 -5.49 8.31
CA GLU A 55 -6.22 -4.95 9.35
C GLU A 55 -7.02 -4.53 10.60
N ARG A 56 -8.17 -3.88 10.42
CA ARG A 56 -9.09 -3.53 11.52
C ARG A 56 -9.62 -4.75 12.25
N ILE A 57 -10.04 -5.80 11.53
CA ILE A 57 -10.54 -7.05 12.12
C ILE A 57 -9.45 -7.69 12.98
N VAL A 58 -8.22 -7.80 12.45
CA VAL A 58 -7.09 -8.38 13.19
C VAL A 58 -6.74 -7.53 14.42
N SER A 59 -6.74 -6.19 14.28
CA SER A 59 -6.47 -5.28 15.40
C SER A 59 -7.54 -5.39 16.49
N HIS A 60 -8.81 -5.44 16.13
CA HIS A 60 -9.91 -5.62 17.07
C HIS A 60 -9.87 -7.00 17.74
N ALA A 61 -9.55 -8.05 17.01
CA ALA A 61 -9.40 -9.40 17.57
C ALA A 61 -8.29 -9.43 18.63
N ARG A 62 -7.11 -8.88 18.31
CA ARG A 62 -6.01 -8.76 19.28
C ARG A 62 -6.40 -7.96 20.52
N ALA A 63 -7.08 -6.83 20.33
CA ALA A 63 -7.55 -6.01 21.45
C ALA A 63 -8.58 -6.75 22.33
N ALA A 64 -9.44 -7.57 21.73
CA ALA A 64 -10.41 -8.41 22.45
C ALA A 64 -9.70 -9.53 23.22
N ASP A 65 -8.71 -10.19 22.63
CA ASP A 65 -7.91 -11.23 23.28
C ASP A 65 -7.13 -10.67 24.47
N GLU A 66 -6.53 -9.49 24.34
CA GLU A 66 -5.86 -8.80 25.45
C GLU A 66 -6.83 -8.38 26.56
N ALA A 67 -8.03 -7.90 26.19
CA ALA A 67 -9.07 -7.55 27.16
C ALA A 67 -9.59 -8.80 27.91
N HIS A 68 -9.65 -9.95 27.24
CA HIS A 68 -9.99 -11.23 27.85
C HIS A 68 -8.88 -11.71 28.79
N ALA A 69 -7.61 -11.63 28.38
CA ALA A 69 -6.45 -11.98 29.19
C ALA A 69 -6.30 -11.08 30.44
N ARG A 70 -6.73 -9.81 30.36
CA ARG A 70 -6.76 -8.88 31.51
C ARG A 70 -7.93 -9.10 32.48
N ARG A 71 -8.84 -10.04 32.22
CA ARG A 71 -9.86 -10.49 33.19
C ARG A 71 -9.51 -11.86 33.81
N PRO A 72 -8.44 -12.00 34.62
CA PRO A 72 -8.34 -13.13 35.52
C PRO A 72 -9.11 -12.82 36.82
N GLY A 73 -10.16 -13.59 37.10
CA GLY A 73 -10.74 -13.67 38.45
C GLY A 73 -11.81 -12.62 38.80
N ALA A 74 -13.03 -12.82 38.31
CA ALA A 74 -14.24 -12.45 39.05
C ALA A 74 -14.95 -13.76 39.44
N ARG A 75 -14.45 -14.41 40.50
CA ARG A 75 -15.16 -15.43 41.27
C ARG A 75 -14.98 -15.11 42.74
#